data_AF-A0A671VRT1-F1
#
_entry.id   AF-A0A671VRT1-F1
#
_cell.length_a   1.000
_cell.length_b   1.000
_cell.length_c   1.000
_cell.angle_alpha   90.00
_cell.angle_beta   90.00
_cell.angle_gamma   90.00
#
_symmetry.space_group_name_H-M   'P 1'
#
loop_
_entity.id
_entity.type
_entity.pdbx_description
1 polymer ?
#
loop_
_entity_poly.entity_id
_entity_poly.type
_entity_poly.pdbx_seq_one_letter_code
_entity_poly.pdbx_strand_id
1 'polypeptide(L)'
;MTTTIRFGTSTGPNRTASSERAQLTEECDKGNCDPDKLLQCPFDKNHQIRACRFPYHLIKCRKNHPKLASELKTCPFNARHLVPKHELTHHTETCEDRISVDTEQEADDSAAPFVWGVNTALNEKQDMRPTNNLGPSFRMPNTLPWSEL
;
A
#
# COMPACT_ATOMS: atom_id res chain seq x y z
N MET A 1 -8.97 -20.20 43.66
CA MET A 1 -10.14 -19.42 43.21
C MET A 1 -10.45 -19.91 41.80
N THR A 2 -11.47 -20.77 41.66
CA THR A 2 -11.70 -21.55 40.43
C THR A 2 -12.73 -20.85 39.56
N THR A 3 -12.29 -20.22 38.47
CA THR A 3 -13.14 -19.46 37.54
C THR A 3 -13.73 -20.40 36.50
N THR A 4 -15.04 -20.66 36.58
CA THR A 4 -15.80 -21.43 35.59
C THR A 4 -16.39 -20.48 34.55
N ILE A 5 -16.04 -20.65 33.28
CA ILE A 5 -16.58 -19.85 32.17
C ILE A 5 -17.65 -20.68 31.45
N ARG A 6 -18.85 -20.11 31.29
CA ARG A 6 -19.95 -20.68 30.50
C ARG A 6 -20.10 -19.89 29.21
N PHE A 7 -20.05 -20.56 28.07
CA PHE A 7 -20.35 -19.97 26.76
C PHE A 7 -21.83 -20.19 26.44
N GLY A 8 -22.56 -19.11 26.18
CA GLY A 8 -23.95 -19.14 25.73
C GLY A 8 -24.04 -19.09 24.20
N THR A 9 -24.71 -20.07 23.61
CA THR A 9 -25.09 -20.11 22.19
C THR A 9 -26.51 -19.56 22.06
N SER A 10 -26.71 -18.44 21.35
CA SER A 10 -28.06 -18.04 20.92
C SER A 10 -28.20 -18.27 19.42
N THR A 11 -28.95 -19.31 19.05
CA THR A 11 -29.50 -19.49 17.71
C THR A 11 -30.83 -18.75 17.62
N GLY A 12 -30.88 -17.70 16.81
CA GLY A 12 -32.14 -17.03 16.44
C GLY A 12 -32.62 -17.50 15.06
N PRO A 13 -33.93 -17.72 14.83
CA PRO A 13 -34.44 -18.23 13.57
C PRO A 13 -34.61 -17.13 12.51
N ASN A 14 -34.38 -17.57 11.28
CA ASN A 14 -34.45 -16.85 10.02
C ASN A 14 -35.90 -16.77 9.50
N ARG A 15 -36.39 -15.57 9.16
CA ARG A 15 -37.53 -15.27 8.25
C ARG A 15 -37.31 -13.83 7.73
N THR A 16 -37.41 -13.48 6.45
CA THR A 16 -38.54 -13.68 5.52
C THR A 16 -38.08 -13.61 4.05
N ALA A 17 -38.70 -14.42 3.20
CA ALA A 17 -38.70 -14.26 1.75
C ALA A 17 -39.57 -13.07 1.31
N SER A 18 -39.16 -12.35 0.28
CA SER A 18 -40.09 -11.69 -0.66
C SER A 18 -39.41 -11.32 -1.98
N SER A 19 -39.92 -11.93 -3.04
CA SER A 19 -40.20 -11.44 -4.40
C SER A 19 -39.17 -10.62 -5.20
N GLU A 20 -38.93 -11.11 -6.43
CA GLU A 20 -38.32 -10.46 -7.59
C GLU A 20 -38.70 -8.98 -7.80
N ARG A 21 -37.71 -8.15 -8.17
CA ARG A 21 -37.87 -7.09 -9.18
C ARG A 21 -36.50 -6.69 -9.75
N ALA A 22 -36.39 -6.72 -11.07
CA ALA A 22 -35.27 -6.21 -11.84
C ALA A 22 -35.10 -4.70 -11.64
N GLN A 23 -33.86 -4.25 -11.44
CA GLN A 23 -33.40 -2.91 -11.79
C GLN A 23 -31.88 -2.89 -11.91
N LEU A 24 -31.41 -2.59 -13.12
CA LEU A 24 -30.04 -2.17 -13.40
C LEU A 24 -29.80 -0.86 -12.65
N THR A 25 -28.79 -0.85 -11.79
CA THR A 25 -28.11 0.38 -11.37
C THR A 25 -26.63 0.21 -11.67
N GLU A 26 -26.25 0.71 -12.84
CA GLU A 26 -24.89 1.13 -13.14
C GLU A 26 -24.57 2.29 -12.18
N GLU A 27 -24.02 1.97 -11.01
CA GLU A 27 -23.46 2.94 -10.08
C GLU A 27 -21.94 2.74 -10.10
N CYS A 28 -21.23 3.64 -10.76
CA CYS A 28 -19.77 3.76 -10.67
C CYS A 28 -19.41 4.24 -9.25
N ASP A 29 -19.44 3.33 -8.28
CA ASP A 29 -19.14 3.64 -6.89
C ASP A 29 -17.63 3.69 -6.67
N LYS A 30 -17.10 4.88 -6.95
CA LYS A 30 -15.73 5.29 -6.72
C LYS A 30 -15.56 5.55 -5.22
N GLY A 31 -15.10 4.56 -4.45
CA GLY A 31 -14.50 4.89 -3.15
C GLY A 31 -14.48 3.88 -2.00
N ASN A 32 -14.88 2.61 -2.17
CA ASN A 32 -14.67 1.63 -1.11
C ASN A 32 -14.05 0.34 -1.65
N CYS A 33 -12.72 0.29 -1.69
CA CYS A 33 -12.03 -1.00 -1.78
C CYS A 33 -12.26 -1.74 -0.47
N ASP A 34 -13.33 -2.54 -0.39
CA ASP A 34 -13.60 -3.41 0.75
C ASP A 34 -12.32 -4.21 1.08
N PRO A 35 -11.70 -3.97 2.26
CA PRO A 35 -10.41 -4.56 2.61
C PRO A 35 -10.49 -6.09 2.75
N ASP A 36 -11.67 -6.64 2.99
CA ASP A 36 -11.91 -8.08 3.14
C ASP A 36 -12.34 -8.76 1.84
N LYS A 37 -12.58 -8.00 0.76
CA LYS A 37 -12.89 -8.54 -0.57
C LYS A 37 -11.78 -9.49 -1.03
N LEU A 38 -12.17 -10.70 -1.43
CA LEU A 38 -11.25 -11.70 -1.96
C LEU A 38 -10.96 -11.42 -3.44
N LEU A 39 -9.67 -11.34 -3.77
CA LEU A 39 -9.14 -11.21 -5.12
C LEU A 39 -8.45 -12.51 -5.53
N GLN A 40 -8.65 -12.92 -6.78
CA GLN A 40 -8.01 -14.11 -7.32
C GLN A 40 -6.56 -13.82 -7.74
N CYS A 41 -5.63 -14.73 -7.42
CA CYS A 41 -4.24 -14.57 -7.81
C CYS A 41 -4.03 -14.86 -9.32
N PRO A 42 -3.28 -14.01 -10.05
CA PRO A 42 -2.95 -14.27 -11.45
C PRO A 42 -1.96 -15.43 -11.67
N PHE A 43 -1.18 -15.78 -10.65
CA PHE A 43 -0.23 -16.90 -10.72
C PHE A 43 -0.87 -18.27 -10.47
N ASP A 44 -1.97 -18.30 -9.70
CA ASP A 44 -2.70 -19.54 -9.38
C ASP A 44 -4.18 -19.24 -9.15
N LYS A 45 -5.04 -19.89 -9.95
CA LYS A 45 -6.49 -19.74 -9.92
C LYS A 45 -7.10 -20.22 -8.60
N ASN A 46 -6.42 -21.10 -7.86
CA ASN A 46 -6.91 -21.63 -6.59
C ASN A 46 -6.73 -20.67 -5.42
N HIS A 47 -5.90 -19.64 -5.57
CA HIS A 47 -5.67 -18.65 -4.52
C HIS A 47 -6.70 -17.52 -4.58
N GLN A 48 -7.50 -17.42 -3.51
CA GLN A 48 -8.34 -16.27 -3.21
C GLN A 48 -7.79 -15.55 -1.98
N ILE A 49 -7.41 -14.29 -2.14
CA ILE A 49 -6.65 -13.53 -1.14
C ILE A 49 -7.34 -12.20 -0.91
N ARG A 50 -7.48 -11.79 0.37
CA ARG A 50 -8.06 -10.50 0.71
C ARG A 50 -7.29 -9.34 0.08
N ALA A 51 -8.00 -8.30 -0.35
CA ALA A 51 -7.44 -7.13 -1.02
C ALA A 51 -6.31 -6.46 -0.22
N CYS A 52 -6.42 -6.44 1.12
CA CYS A 52 -5.40 -5.92 2.02
C CYS A 52 -4.09 -6.74 2.02
N ARG A 53 -4.18 -8.05 1.78
CA ARG A 53 -3.04 -8.99 1.79
C ARG A 53 -2.48 -9.24 0.39
N PHE A 54 -3.18 -8.81 -0.65
CA PHE A 54 -2.87 -9.11 -2.05
C PHE A 54 -1.45 -8.70 -2.47
N PRO A 55 -0.95 -7.48 -2.19
CA PRO A 55 0.40 -7.08 -2.59
C PRO A 55 1.49 -7.98 -1.98
N TYR A 56 1.35 -8.30 -0.69
CA TYR A 56 2.27 -9.20 0.01
C TYR A 56 2.20 -10.63 -0.54
N HIS A 57 1.01 -11.10 -0.92
CA HIS A 57 0.83 -12.40 -1.55
C HIS A 57 1.55 -12.45 -2.91
N LEU A 58 1.42 -11.42 -3.76
CA LEU A 58 2.07 -11.40 -5.08
C LEU A 58 3.59 -11.57 -4.97
N ILE A 59 4.24 -10.91 -4.01
CA ILE A 59 5.70 -11.02 -3.80
C ILE A 59 6.12 -12.47 -3.51
N LYS A 60 5.35 -13.17 -2.67
CA LYS A 60 5.64 -14.56 -2.29
C LYS A 60 5.29 -15.53 -3.42
N CYS A 61 4.10 -15.39 -4.00
CA CYS A 61 3.59 -16.27 -5.03
C CYS A 61 4.44 -16.20 -6.30
N ARG A 62 4.94 -15.01 -6.66
CA ARG A 62 5.87 -14.83 -7.78
C ARG A 62 7.13 -15.69 -7.67
N LYS A 63 7.65 -15.90 -6.46
CA LYS A 63 8.85 -16.74 -6.24
C LYS A 63 8.56 -18.23 -6.51
N ASN A 64 7.34 -18.67 -6.23
CA ASN A 64 6.93 -20.06 -6.40
C ASN A 64 6.54 -20.41 -7.85
N HIS A 65 6.18 -19.40 -8.66
CA HIS A 65 5.74 -19.58 -10.06
C HIS A 65 6.67 -18.83 -11.04
N PRO A 66 7.94 -19.28 -11.22
CA PRO A 66 8.93 -18.55 -12.03
C PRO A 66 8.56 -18.43 -13.51
N LYS A 67 7.80 -19.39 -14.06
CA LYS A 67 7.33 -19.38 -15.46
C LYS A 67 6.41 -18.18 -15.71
N LEU A 68 5.33 -18.08 -14.95
CA LEU A 68 4.37 -16.97 -15.03
C LEU A 68 4.98 -15.64 -14.57
N ALA A 69 5.88 -15.67 -13.58
CA ALA A 69 6.64 -14.49 -13.15
C ALA A 69 7.54 -13.92 -14.25
N SER A 70 7.94 -14.76 -15.21
CA SER A 70 8.68 -14.32 -16.38
C SER A 70 7.77 -13.67 -17.42
N GLU A 71 6.48 -13.98 -17.47
CA GLU A 71 5.53 -13.47 -18.47
C GLU A 71 4.82 -12.20 -17.97
N LEU A 72 4.49 -12.15 -16.68
CA LEU A 72 3.79 -11.04 -16.04
C LEU A 72 4.75 -10.06 -15.39
N LYS A 73 4.46 -8.76 -15.54
CA LYS A 73 5.15 -7.64 -14.91
C LYS A 73 4.18 -6.82 -14.08
N THR A 74 4.70 -6.21 -13.04
CA THR A 74 3.94 -5.30 -12.18
C THR A 74 3.92 -3.91 -12.80
N CYS A 75 2.77 -3.26 -12.83
CA CYS A 75 2.65 -1.87 -13.28
C CYS A 75 3.48 -0.92 -12.40
N PRO A 76 4.14 0.10 -12.96
CA PRO A 76 4.88 1.09 -12.20
C PRO A 76 3.99 1.97 -11.31
N PHE A 77 2.71 2.15 -11.65
CA PHE A 77 1.79 3.04 -10.93
C PHE A 77 0.99 2.31 -9.84
N ASN A 78 0.66 1.03 -10.06
CA ASN A 78 -0.10 0.24 -9.09
C ASN A 78 0.44 -1.20 -8.96
N ALA A 79 0.88 -1.55 -7.75
CA ALA A 79 1.45 -2.86 -7.45
C ALA A 79 0.44 -4.03 -7.56
N ARG A 80 -0.87 -3.73 -7.63
CA ARG A 80 -1.92 -4.74 -7.85
C ARG A 80 -2.07 -5.13 -9.32
N HIS A 81 -1.67 -4.27 -10.25
CA HIS A 81 -1.78 -4.55 -11.68
C HIS A 81 -0.63 -5.48 -12.10
N LEU A 82 -1.00 -6.69 -12.52
CA LEU A 82 -0.12 -7.66 -13.14
C LEU A 82 -0.48 -7.77 -14.62
N VAL A 83 0.44 -7.34 -15.47
CA VAL A 83 0.23 -7.17 -16.91
C VAL A 83 1.25 -8.00 -17.67
N PRO A 84 0.87 -8.70 -18.75
CA PRO A 84 1.84 -9.38 -19.62
C PRO A 84 2.91 -8.42 -20.14
N LYS A 85 4.15 -8.90 -20.30
CA LYS A 85 5.29 -8.10 -20.77
C LYS A 85 5.02 -7.32 -22.04
N HIS A 86 4.35 -7.93 -23.03
CA HIS A 86 4.09 -7.30 -24.32
C HIS A 86 2.99 -6.23 -24.25
N GLU A 87 2.07 -6.33 -23.29
CA GLU A 87 0.98 -5.37 -23.05
C GLU A 87 1.36 -4.24 -22.09
N LEU A 88 2.50 -4.38 -21.39
CA LEU A 88 2.91 -3.43 -20.36
C LEU A 88 3.04 -2.00 -20.90
N THR A 89 3.59 -1.81 -22.11
CA THR A 89 3.76 -0.48 -22.72
C THR A 89 2.42 0.22 -22.93
N HIS A 90 1.47 -0.48 -23.57
CA HIS A 90 0.13 0.04 -23.77
C HIS A 90 -0.59 0.31 -22.44
N HIS A 91 -0.41 -0.59 -21.46
CA HIS A 91 -0.96 -0.39 -20.13
C HIS A 91 -0.40 0.87 -19.47
N THR A 92 0.90 1.15 -19.57
CA THR A 92 1.46 2.37 -18.96
C THR A 92 0.89 3.66 -19.53
N GLU A 93 0.44 3.64 -20.78
CA GLU A 93 -0.18 4.80 -21.42
C GLU A 93 -1.64 4.99 -20.97
N THR A 94 -2.34 3.87 -20.73
CA THR A 94 -3.79 3.80 -20.46
C THR A 94 -4.16 3.53 -19.01
N CYS A 95 -3.19 3.39 -18.12
CA CYS A 95 -3.43 3.01 -16.72
C CYS A 95 -4.24 4.06 -15.98
N GLU A 96 -5.33 3.64 -15.33
CA GLU A 96 -6.22 4.50 -14.54
C GLU A 96 -5.49 5.18 -13.36
N ASP A 97 -4.51 4.47 -12.76
CA ASP A 97 -3.70 4.99 -11.66
C ASP A 97 -2.52 5.87 -12.11
N ARG A 98 -2.41 6.19 -13.41
CA ARG A 98 -1.37 7.09 -13.91
C ARG A 98 -1.71 8.51 -13.47
N ILE A 99 -1.10 8.95 -12.38
CA ILE A 99 -1.19 10.34 -11.92
C ILE A 99 -0.34 11.20 -12.87
N SER A 100 -0.99 12.00 -13.71
CA SER A 100 -0.31 13.07 -14.46
C SER A 100 0.12 14.13 -13.46
N VAL A 101 1.43 14.23 -13.20
CA VAL A 101 1.99 15.37 -12.49
C VAL A 101 1.86 16.55 -13.44
N ASP A 102 0.85 17.37 -13.21
CA ASP A 102 0.67 18.62 -13.92
C ASP A 102 1.66 19.63 -13.34
N THR A 103 2.80 19.80 -14.00
CA THR A 103 3.83 20.78 -13.62
C THR A 103 3.42 22.14 -14.18
N GLU A 104 2.32 22.67 -13.70
CA GLU A 104 1.95 24.08 -13.85
C GLU A 104 1.56 24.65 -12.49
N GLN A 105 2.50 24.56 -11.56
CA GLN A 105 2.57 25.51 -10.47
C GLN A 105 3.80 26.36 -10.78
N GLU A 106 3.58 27.61 -11.16
CA GLU A 106 4.65 28.56 -11.41
C GLU A 106 5.65 28.48 -10.25
N ALA A 107 6.91 28.25 -10.60
CA ALA A 107 7.99 28.36 -9.65
C ALA A 107 8.03 29.84 -9.23
N ASP A 108 7.43 30.16 -8.09
CA ASP A 108 7.85 31.34 -7.36
C ASP A 108 9.35 31.13 -7.09
N ASP A 109 10.20 31.85 -7.82
CA ASP A 109 11.66 31.87 -7.73
C ASP A 109 12.20 32.27 -6.33
N SER A 110 11.34 32.29 -5.31
CA SER A 110 11.65 32.57 -3.91
C SER A 110 11.61 31.34 -3.00
N ALA A 111 11.31 30.15 -3.52
CA ALA A 111 11.38 28.93 -2.71
C ALA A 111 12.84 28.62 -2.34
N ALA A 112 13.18 28.76 -1.06
CA ALA A 112 14.49 28.38 -0.55
C ALA A 112 14.81 26.93 -0.96
N PRO A 113 16.05 26.63 -1.41
CA PRO A 113 16.40 25.29 -1.85
C PRO A 113 16.12 24.29 -0.74
N PHE A 114 15.48 23.18 -1.08
CA PHE A 114 15.30 22.10 -0.13
C PHE A 114 16.70 21.48 0.13
N VAL A 115 17.29 21.79 1.27
CA VAL A 115 18.56 21.19 1.70
C VAL A 115 18.23 20.17 2.78
N TRP A 116 18.42 18.88 2.49
CA TRP A 116 18.22 17.84 3.48
C TRP A 116 19.15 18.07 4.69
N GLY A 117 18.54 18.25 5.86
CA GLY A 117 19.26 18.43 7.12
C GLY A 117 19.46 19.88 7.57
N VAL A 118 18.91 20.89 6.89
CA VAL A 118 18.99 22.30 7.33
C VAL A 118 17.59 22.85 7.63
N ASN A 119 17.32 23.11 8.91
CA ASN A 119 16.09 23.78 9.35
C ASN A 119 16.26 25.30 9.26
N THR A 120 15.52 25.97 8.39
CA THR A 120 15.53 27.45 8.22
C THR A 120 14.70 28.21 9.27
N ALA A 121 14.41 27.60 10.43
CA ALA A 121 13.72 28.29 11.52
C ALA A 121 14.71 29.15 12.33
N LEU A 122 14.95 30.39 11.90
CA LEU A 122 15.60 31.38 12.75
C LEU A 122 14.59 31.91 13.79
N ASN A 123 14.76 31.43 15.03
CA ASN A 123 14.40 32.08 16.29
C ASN A 123 12.91 32.33 16.63
N GLU A 124 12.24 31.29 17.13
CA GLU A 124 11.41 31.45 18.33
C GLU A 124 11.84 30.36 19.33
N LYS A 125 12.54 30.78 20.39
CA LYS A 125 12.91 29.91 21.51
C LYS A 125 11.65 29.46 22.24
N GLN A 126 11.10 28.32 21.86
CA GLN A 126 10.36 27.48 22.78
C GLN A 126 11.26 26.30 23.11
N ASP A 127 11.77 26.28 24.35
CA ASP A 127 12.52 25.16 24.91
C ASP A 127 11.61 23.92 25.01
N MET A 128 11.39 23.25 23.88
CA MET A 128 10.85 21.90 23.86
C MET A 128 12.00 20.94 24.18
N ARG A 129 12.14 20.63 25.47
CA ARG A 129 13.07 19.62 25.98
C ARG A 129 12.78 18.27 25.30
N PRO A 130 13.73 17.67 24.57
CA PRO A 130 13.54 16.35 23.99
C PRO A 130 13.49 15.31 25.12
N THR A 131 12.44 14.50 25.18
CA THR A 131 12.33 13.37 26.11
C THR A 131 12.90 12.11 25.47
N ASN A 132 14.14 12.14 24.99
CA ASN A 132 14.83 10.93 24.57
C ASN A 132 15.84 10.51 25.64
N ASN A 133 15.59 9.37 26.27
CA ASN A 133 16.39 8.80 27.35
C ASN A 133 17.68 8.13 26.82
N LEU A 134 18.24 8.62 25.71
CA LEU A 134 19.44 8.05 25.11
C LEU A 134 20.65 8.74 25.75
N GLY A 135 21.39 7.99 26.57
CA GLY A 135 22.57 8.49 27.25
C GLY A 135 23.69 8.93 26.29
N PRO A 136 24.71 9.66 26.77
CA PRO A 136 25.71 10.37 25.95
C PRO A 136 26.71 9.50 25.16
N SER A 137 26.47 8.20 25.00
CA SER A 137 27.47 7.23 24.55
C SER A 137 27.31 6.75 23.10
N PHE A 138 26.65 7.51 22.23
CA PHE A 138 26.73 7.25 20.79
C PHE A 138 27.97 7.94 20.20
N ARG A 139 29.07 7.19 20.07
CA ARG A 139 30.24 7.59 19.29
C ARG A 139 30.06 7.08 17.86
N MET A 140 30.12 7.98 16.89
CA MET A 140 30.10 7.60 15.47
C MET A 140 31.38 6.82 15.13
N PRO A 141 31.32 5.71 14.38
CA PRO A 141 32.52 5.01 13.93
C PRO A 141 33.40 5.94 13.11
N ASN A 142 34.69 6.04 13.45
CA ASN A 142 35.65 6.91 12.76
C ASN A 142 36.22 6.30 11.46
N THR A 143 35.61 5.23 10.95
CA THR A 143 36.02 4.59 9.71
C THR A 143 34.79 4.33 8.86
N LEU A 144 34.72 5.03 7.72
CA LEU A 144 33.74 4.76 6.69
C LEU A 144 34.24 3.58 5.84
N PRO A 145 33.39 2.60 5.49
CA PRO A 145 33.83 1.37 4.82
C PRO A 145 34.27 1.54 3.36
N TRP A 146 34.28 2.76 2.82
CA TRP A 146 34.52 3.05 1.40
C TRP A 146 35.84 3.78 1.10
N SER A 147 36.74 3.90 2.08
CA SER A 147 37.95 4.72 1.94
C SER A 147 39.13 4.06 1.22
N GLU A 148 38.97 2.86 0.65
CA GLU A 148 40.01 2.26 -0.20
C GLU A 148 39.46 1.89 -1.58
N LEU A 149 39.59 2.83 -2.51
CA LEU A 149 39.60 2.62 -3.96
C LEU A 149 40.61 3.59 -4.58
#